data_AF-A0A6C0I007-F1
#
_entry.id   AF-A0A6C0I007-F1
#
_cell.length_a   1.000
_cell.length_b   1.000
_cell.length_c   1.000
_cell.angle_alpha   90.00
_cell.angle_beta   90.00
_cell.angle_gamma   90.00
#
_symmetry.space_group_name_H-M   'P 1'
#
loop_
_entity.id
_entity.type
_entity.pdbx_description
1 polymer ?
#
loop_
_entity_poly.entity_id
_entity_poly.type
_entity_poly.pdbx_seq_one_letter_code
_entity_poly.pdbx_strand_id
1 'polypeptide(L)'
;MNFDNLIHSRLTLYNDSMKNPSFLFISLRNKNDEIIFDTLKDSDDFKWEYKEKYISQKNNDGCFFGVKDNKLVLTSDKIFEWEIIDNKILFNKNNGFYLSCNLDYQIEFTYNKKHATPIYFSEYGIHYIKPKFRLDFDNNNLKYNLEAKNIIPSQISFGTKNIGILLIGGFGTRFDNNIKKQLYKIDSTPLFIYSLKILINTLDSVVIVTNSKCLSEVKEIIKMDYILNNKEIFIVTNDIGDRLESIDVGLNFITKYFSKNVLNFIIHDGSRPFIKEKHISNLLSIVKDDIFYSQYYLNLTNGLLKCNNENYEEVDRDDFIEICTPICGNFGLFSFLFSNYIKKERRICWEVIPLLDLLKIKYELIKGSSKSLQKITTKDDLEDVV
;
A
#
# COMPACT_ATOMS: atom_id res chain seq x y z
N MET A 1 -21.09 2.13 -21.80
CA MET A 1 -20.46 1.61 -23.02
C MET A 1 -20.15 0.15 -22.77
N ASN A 2 -20.69 -0.78 -23.58
CA ASN A 2 -20.42 -2.22 -23.41
C ASN A 2 -18.90 -2.48 -23.55
N PHE A 3 -18.36 -3.43 -22.78
CA PHE A 3 -16.94 -3.78 -22.81
C PHE A 3 -16.48 -4.19 -24.22
N ASP A 4 -17.32 -4.95 -24.93
CA ASP A 4 -17.05 -5.35 -26.32
C ASP A 4 -16.98 -4.15 -27.26
N ASN A 5 -17.86 -3.15 -27.09
CA ASN A 5 -17.83 -1.93 -27.89
C ASN A 5 -16.53 -1.14 -27.66
N LEU A 6 -16.00 -1.15 -26.43
CA LEU A 6 -14.71 -0.52 -26.13
C LEU A 6 -13.56 -1.25 -26.84
N ILE A 7 -13.52 -2.58 -26.78
CA ILE A 7 -12.51 -3.40 -27.47
C ILE A 7 -12.57 -3.14 -28.98
N HIS A 8 -13.75 -3.22 -29.57
CA HIS A 8 -13.97 -2.99 -31.00
C HIS A 8 -13.50 -1.60 -31.44
N SER A 9 -13.79 -0.57 -30.65
CA SER A 9 -13.31 0.79 -30.94
C SER A 9 -11.78 0.92 -30.93
N ARG A 10 -11.07 0.12 -30.11
CA ARG A 10 -9.61 0.13 -30.05
C ARG A 10 -8.97 -0.62 -31.20
N LEU A 11 -9.55 -1.75 -31.59
CA LEU A 11 -9.13 -2.51 -32.78
C LEU A 11 -9.23 -1.67 -34.06
N THR A 12 -10.30 -0.88 -34.18
CA THR A 12 -10.54 -0.01 -35.34
C THR A 12 -9.65 1.25 -35.33
N LEU A 13 -9.16 1.69 -34.17
CA LEU A 13 -8.22 2.79 -34.00
C LEU A 13 -6.75 2.37 -34.08
N TYR A 14 -6.44 1.19 -34.61
CA TYR A 14 -5.06 0.70 -34.75
C TYR A 14 -4.22 1.68 -35.57
N ASN A 15 -3.55 2.58 -34.87
CA ASN A 15 -2.68 3.60 -35.41
C ASN A 15 -1.31 3.31 -34.78
N ASP A 16 -0.30 3.03 -35.61
CA ASP A 16 1.08 2.70 -35.20
C ASP A 16 1.74 3.76 -34.29
N SER A 17 1.05 4.89 -34.06
CA SER A 17 1.41 5.93 -33.11
C SER A 17 1.16 5.57 -31.63
N MET A 18 0.33 4.57 -31.29
CA MET A 18 0.25 4.04 -29.92
C MET A 18 1.41 3.07 -29.64
N LYS A 19 2.64 3.59 -29.66
CA LYS A 19 3.87 2.84 -29.35
C LYS A 19 3.95 2.32 -27.91
N ASN A 20 2.95 2.59 -27.07
CA ASN A 20 3.02 2.32 -25.64
C ASN A 20 1.73 1.63 -25.12
N PRO A 21 1.78 0.35 -24.71
CA PRO A 21 0.67 -0.32 -24.03
C PRO A 21 0.37 0.27 -22.64
N SER A 22 0.90 1.45 -22.32
CA SER A 22 0.56 2.27 -21.15
C SER A 22 -0.94 2.46 -20.96
N PHE A 23 -1.76 2.25 -22.00
CA PHE A 23 -3.21 2.45 -21.95
C PHE A 23 -4.01 1.18 -21.67
N LEU A 24 -4.41 1.04 -20.40
CA LEU A 24 -5.54 0.28 -19.87
C LEU A 24 -5.62 -1.24 -20.11
N PHE A 25 -5.31 -1.82 -21.27
CA PHE A 25 -5.47 -3.27 -21.47
C PHE A 25 -4.49 -3.89 -22.46
N ILE A 26 -4.20 -5.17 -22.25
CA ILE A 26 -3.37 -6.06 -23.09
C ILE A 26 -4.09 -7.41 -23.21
N SER A 27 -3.77 -8.23 -24.21
CA SER A 27 -4.50 -9.47 -24.50
C SER A 27 -3.56 -10.65 -24.63
N LEU A 28 -4.04 -11.84 -24.26
CA LEU A 28 -3.29 -13.07 -24.48
C LEU A 28 -3.20 -13.37 -25.97
N ARG A 29 -2.00 -13.71 -26.42
CA ARG A 29 -1.67 -14.00 -27.80
C ARG A 29 -0.86 -15.29 -27.89
N ASN A 30 -1.21 -16.16 -28.83
CA ASN A 30 -0.33 -17.23 -29.30
C ASN A 30 0.82 -16.62 -30.13
N LYS A 31 2.06 -16.84 -29.70
CA LYS A 31 3.26 -16.49 -30.46
C LYS A 31 4.22 -17.67 -30.47
N ASN A 32 4.23 -18.43 -31.56
CA ASN A 32 5.06 -19.63 -31.73
C ASN A 32 4.89 -20.63 -30.57
N ASP A 33 3.63 -20.99 -30.28
CA ASP A 33 3.23 -21.92 -29.21
C ASP A 33 3.48 -21.43 -27.78
N GLU A 34 4.04 -20.23 -27.59
CA GLU A 34 4.08 -19.55 -26.29
C GLU A 34 2.92 -18.56 -26.18
N ILE A 35 2.26 -18.52 -25.02
CA ILE A 35 1.18 -17.57 -24.76
C ILE A 35 1.76 -16.39 -24.00
N ILE A 36 1.59 -15.19 -24.57
CA ILE A 36 2.13 -13.94 -24.01
C ILE A 36 1.04 -12.88 -23.94
N PHE A 37 1.26 -11.83 -23.15
CA PHE A 37 0.47 -10.60 -23.29
C PHE A 37 1.03 -9.73 -24.44
N ASP A 38 0.14 -9.24 -25.30
CA ASP A 38 0.46 -8.36 -26.41
C ASP A 38 -0.68 -7.33 -26.64
N THR A 39 -0.40 -6.30 -27.44
CA THR A 39 -1.41 -5.36 -27.90
C THR A 39 -2.37 -6.08 -28.85
N LEU A 40 -3.67 -6.02 -28.53
CA LEU A 40 -4.72 -6.72 -29.27
C LEU A 40 -4.73 -6.33 -30.76
N LYS A 41 -4.80 -7.32 -31.64
CA LYS A 41 -5.02 -7.18 -33.09
C LYS A 41 -6.16 -8.09 -33.52
N ASP A 42 -6.78 -7.79 -34.67
CA ASP A 42 -7.72 -8.70 -35.29
C ASP A 42 -6.98 -9.83 -36.02
N SER A 43 -6.58 -10.84 -35.25
CA SER A 43 -5.99 -12.08 -35.76
C SER A 43 -6.38 -13.27 -34.89
N ASP A 44 -6.34 -14.46 -35.47
CA ASP A 44 -6.70 -15.69 -34.76
C ASP A 44 -5.71 -16.02 -33.62
N ASP A 45 -4.51 -15.45 -33.62
CA ASP A 45 -3.54 -15.51 -32.51
C ASP A 45 -4.12 -15.02 -31.17
N PHE A 46 -5.12 -14.15 -31.19
CA PHE A 46 -5.72 -13.56 -29.98
C PHE A 46 -7.06 -14.20 -29.60
N LYS A 47 -7.64 -15.01 -30.48
CA LYS A 47 -9.00 -15.51 -30.31
C LYS A 47 -8.96 -16.82 -29.54
N TRP A 48 -9.61 -16.83 -28.37
CA TRP A 48 -9.66 -17.97 -27.46
C TRP A 48 -11.10 -18.39 -27.20
N GLU A 49 -11.29 -19.68 -26.97
CA GLU A 49 -12.56 -20.28 -26.56
C GLU A 49 -12.38 -21.06 -25.28
N TYR A 50 -13.32 -20.89 -24.35
CA TYR A 50 -13.39 -21.68 -23.12
C TYR A 50 -14.55 -22.66 -23.21
N LYS A 51 -14.25 -23.96 -23.25
CA LYS A 51 -15.25 -25.05 -23.36
C LYS A 51 -14.83 -26.23 -22.50
N GLU A 52 -15.76 -26.77 -21.72
CA GLU A 52 -15.53 -27.97 -20.89
C GLU A 52 -14.30 -27.87 -19.96
N LYS A 53 -13.99 -26.68 -19.42
CA LYS A 53 -12.78 -26.39 -18.62
C LYS A 53 -11.45 -26.30 -19.38
N TYR A 54 -11.49 -26.26 -20.71
CA TYR A 54 -10.29 -26.09 -21.52
C TYR A 54 -10.35 -24.77 -22.26
N ILE A 55 -9.19 -24.12 -22.40
CA ILE A 55 -9.04 -22.94 -23.25
C ILE A 55 -8.30 -23.38 -24.50
N SER A 56 -8.89 -23.15 -25.67
CA SER A 56 -8.29 -23.44 -26.98
C SER A 56 -8.26 -22.20 -27.87
N GLN A 57 -7.38 -22.20 -28.86
CA GLN A 57 -7.37 -21.15 -29.87
C GLN A 57 -8.55 -21.35 -30.85
N LYS A 58 -9.27 -20.27 -31.20
CA LYS A 58 -10.35 -20.35 -32.19
C LYS A 58 -9.80 -20.86 -33.53
N ASN A 59 -10.59 -21.67 -34.22
CA ASN A 59 -10.25 -22.26 -35.53
C ASN A 59 -9.01 -23.18 -35.52
N ASN A 60 -8.52 -23.59 -34.35
CA ASN A 60 -7.41 -24.53 -34.20
C ASN A 60 -7.81 -25.67 -33.25
N ASP A 61 -8.68 -26.54 -33.77
CA ASP A 61 -9.21 -27.69 -33.04
C ASP A 61 -8.10 -28.68 -32.74
N GLY A 62 -7.58 -28.63 -31.51
CA GLY A 62 -6.52 -29.52 -31.05
C GLY A 62 -5.45 -28.87 -30.20
N CYS A 63 -5.38 -27.52 -30.14
CA CYS A 63 -4.40 -26.82 -29.31
C CYS A 63 -5.06 -26.16 -28.10
N PHE A 64 -4.63 -26.55 -26.90
CA PHE A 64 -5.14 -26.08 -25.61
C PHE A 64 -4.07 -25.32 -24.82
N PHE A 65 -4.51 -24.49 -23.88
CA PHE A 65 -3.63 -23.92 -22.87
C PHE A 65 -3.02 -25.04 -22.01
N GLY A 66 -1.70 -25.17 -22.06
CA GLY A 66 -0.91 -26.03 -21.21
C GLY A 66 0.16 -25.26 -20.45
N VAL A 67 0.87 -25.97 -19.58
CA VAL A 67 2.01 -25.40 -18.86
C VAL A 67 3.24 -26.28 -19.06
N LYS A 68 4.34 -25.64 -19.47
CA LYS A 68 5.64 -26.26 -19.66
C LYS A 68 6.72 -25.32 -19.14
N ASP A 69 7.64 -25.82 -18.32
CA ASP A 69 8.75 -25.05 -17.76
C ASP A 69 8.30 -23.72 -17.10
N ASN A 70 7.20 -23.76 -16.33
CA ASN A 70 6.56 -22.60 -15.71
C ASN A 70 6.11 -21.49 -16.69
N LYS A 71 5.88 -21.83 -17.95
CA LYS A 71 5.31 -20.94 -18.97
C LYS A 71 3.94 -21.43 -19.42
N LEU A 72 3.10 -20.48 -19.80
CA LEU A 72 1.84 -20.76 -20.45
C LEU A 72 2.10 -21.01 -21.95
N VAL A 73 1.73 -22.18 -22.44
CA VAL A 73 2.03 -22.64 -23.81
C VAL A 73 0.81 -23.27 -24.46
N LEU A 74 0.85 -23.46 -25.78
CA LEU A 74 -0.09 -24.35 -26.46
C LEU A 74 0.40 -25.80 -26.37
N THR A 75 -0.55 -26.70 -26.18
CA THR A 75 -0.32 -28.15 -26.18
C THR A 75 -1.43 -28.88 -26.93
N SER A 76 -1.08 -29.99 -27.59
CA SER A 76 -2.08 -30.91 -28.14
C SER A 76 -2.83 -31.70 -27.06
N ASP A 77 -2.28 -31.74 -25.86
CA ASP A 77 -2.75 -32.61 -24.80
C ASP A 77 -3.85 -31.94 -23.98
N LYS A 78 -5.04 -32.53 -23.97
CA LYS A 78 -6.20 -32.09 -23.18
C LYS A 78 -6.06 -32.49 -21.70
N ILE A 79 -4.93 -32.16 -21.07
CA ILE A 79 -4.57 -32.55 -19.69
C ILE A 79 -4.81 -31.41 -18.69
N PHE A 80 -4.64 -30.16 -19.11
CA PHE A 80 -4.68 -28.99 -18.22
C PHE A 80 -6.09 -28.40 -18.16
N GLU A 81 -6.81 -28.70 -17.09
CA GLU A 81 -8.11 -28.10 -16.74
C GLU A 81 -7.93 -26.71 -16.13
N TRP A 82 -8.66 -25.75 -16.67
CA TRP A 82 -8.73 -24.37 -16.22
C TRP A 82 -10.14 -24.07 -15.69
N GLU A 83 -10.21 -23.44 -14.53
CA GLU A 83 -11.45 -22.95 -13.94
C GLU A 83 -11.42 -21.42 -13.89
N ILE A 84 -12.59 -20.81 -14.12
CA ILE A 84 -12.77 -19.36 -14.03
C ILE A 84 -13.45 -19.07 -12.70
N ILE A 85 -12.71 -18.46 -11.77
CA ILE A 85 -13.17 -18.11 -10.44
C ILE A 85 -13.61 -16.63 -10.43
N ASP A 86 -14.73 -16.33 -9.77
CA ASP A 86 -15.30 -14.97 -9.65
C ASP A 86 -15.47 -14.26 -11.01
N ASN A 87 -15.70 -15.02 -12.08
CA ASN A 87 -15.80 -14.58 -13.48
C ASN A 87 -14.57 -13.83 -14.03
N LYS A 88 -13.43 -13.88 -13.34
CA LYS A 88 -12.25 -13.07 -13.70
C LYS A 88 -10.90 -13.68 -13.35
N ILE A 89 -10.82 -14.79 -12.64
CA ILE A 89 -9.53 -15.38 -12.24
C ILE A 89 -9.38 -16.72 -12.94
N LEU A 90 -8.25 -16.92 -13.62
CA LEU A 90 -7.90 -18.20 -14.21
C LEU A 90 -7.12 -19.06 -13.21
N PHE A 91 -7.67 -20.23 -12.89
CA PHE A 91 -7.08 -21.19 -11.97
C PHE A 91 -6.84 -22.52 -12.69
N ASN A 92 -5.63 -23.05 -12.60
CA ASN A 92 -5.32 -24.38 -13.12
C ASN A 92 -5.59 -25.41 -12.03
N LYS A 93 -6.53 -26.32 -12.27
CA LYS A 93 -6.95 -27.31 -11.28
C LYS A 93 -5.91 -28.40 -11.06
N ASN A 94 -5.23 -28.84 -12.11
CA ASN A 94 -4.24 -29.92 -12.02
C ASN A 94 -3.05 -29.55 -11.14
N ASN A 95 -2.62 -28.29 -11.21
CA ASN A 95 -1.39 -27.83 -10.57
C ASN A 95 -1.65 -26.90 -9.37
N GLY A 96 -2.88 -26.40 -9.20
CA GLY A 96 -3.27 -25.60 -8.04
C GLY A 96 -2.76 -24.16 -8.05
N PHE A 97 -2.41 -23.61 -9.21
CA PHE A 97 -1.95 -22.22 -9.34
C PHE A 97 -2.96 -21.33 -10.07
N TYR A 98 -2.82 -20.02 -9.88
CA TYR A 98 -3.54 -18.98 -10.58
C TYR A 98 -2.65 -18.30 -11.62
N LEU A 99 -3.25 -17.84 -12.71
CA LEU A 99 -2.58 -16.94 -13.66
C LEU A 99 -2.31 -15.58 -13.00
N SER A 100 -1.11 -15.07 -13.17
CA SER A 100 -0.66 -13.76 -12.69
C SER A 100 0.18 -13.06 -13.76
N CYS A 101 0.56 -11.80 -13.50
CA CYS A 101 1.53 -11.08 -14.31
C CYS A 101 2.44 -10.22 -13.43
N ASN A 102 3.70 -10.09 -13.82
CA ASN A 102 4.64 -9.20 -13.13
C ASN A 102 4.51 -7.73 -13.59
N LEU A 103 5.40 -6.88 -13.06
CA LEU A 103 5.44 -5.45 -13.37
C LEU A 103 5.79 -5.17 -14.84
N ASP A 104 6.42 -6.12 -15.54
CA ASP A 104 6.72 -6.01 -16.97
C ASP A 104 5.64 -6.70 -17.84
N TYR A 105 4.50 -7.07 -17.24
CA TYR A 105 3.39 -7.78 -17.86
C TYR A 105 3.75 -9.12 -18.49
N GLN A 106 4.80 -9.76 -17.99
CA GLN A 106 5.07 -11.16 -18.33
C GLN A 106 4.15 -12.06 -17.52
N ILE A 107 3.66 -13.13 -18.14
CA ILE A 107 2.82 -14.12 -17.50
C ILE A 107 3.63 -14.85 -16.44
N GLU A 108 3.03 -15.00 -15.26
CA GLU A 108 3.56 -15.78 -14.14
C GLU A 108 2.45 -16.65 -13.54
N PHE A 109 2.83 -17.58 -12.67
CA PHE A 109 1.91 -18.38 -11.88
C PHE A 109 2.11 -18.11 -10.39
N THR A 110 1.02 -18.14 -9.64
CA THR A 110 1.03 -17.94 -8.18
C THR A 110 0.13 -18.96 -7.49
N TYR A 111 0.52 -19.45 -6.31
CA TYR A 111 -0.34 -20.28 -5.47
C TYR A 111 -1.26 -19.45 -4.56
N ASN A 112 -1.04 -18.14 -4.48
CA ASN A 112 -1.86 -17.24 -3.67
C ASN A 112 -2.89 -16.54 -4.56
N LYS A 113 -4.19 -16.83 -4.33
CA LYS A 113 -5.32 -16.20 -5.04
C LYS A 113 -5.26 -14.67 -5.01
N LYS A 114 -4.75 -14.06 -3.94
CA LYS A 114 -4.63 -12.60 -3.82
C LYS A 114 -3.68 -11.97 -4.84
N HIS A 115 -2.72 -12.74 -5.34
CA HIS A 115 -1.77 -12.28 -6.37
C HIS A 115 -2.20 -12.66 -7.78
N ALA A 116 -3.37 -13.28 -7.95
CA ALA A 116 -3.90 -13.64 -9.26
C ALA A 116 -4.28 -12.38 -10.04
N THR A 117 -4.03 -12.39 -11.34
CA THR A 117 -4.37 -11.29 -12.23
C THR A 117 -5.79 -11.46 -12.74
N PRO A 118 -6.69 -10.47 -12.53
CA PRO A 118 -8.02 -10.50 -13.13
C PRO A 118 -7.94 -10.44 -14.67
N ILE A 119 -8.57 -11.39 -15.35
CA ILE A 119 -8.74 -11.46 -16.80
C ILE A 119 -10.21 -11.33 -17.18
N TYR A 120 -10.45 -10.90 -18.41
CA TYR A 120 -11.77 -10.67 -18.97
C TYR A 120 -11.89 -11.41 -20.29
N PHE A 121 -13.03 -12.04 -20.51
CA PHE A 121 -13.32 -12.81 -21.73
C PHE A 121 -14.22 -11.98 -22.65
N SER A 122 -13.92 -12.01 -23.95
CA SER A 122 -14.78 -11.45 -25.00
C SER A 122 -14.71 -12.29 -26.27
N GLU A 123 -15.48 -11.92 -27.30
CA GLU A 123 -15.36 -12.54 -28.62
C GLU A 123 -13.97 -12.35 -29.27
N TYR A 124 -13.24 -11.31 -28.83
CA TYR A 124 -11.89 -10.93 -29.28
C TYR A 124 -10.76 -11.55 -28.46
N GLY A 125 -11.07 -12.40 -27.46
CA GLY A 125 -10.08 -13.15 -26.70
C GLY A 125 -10.13 -13.00 -25.18
N ILE A 126 -8.95 -13.13 -24.57
CA ILE A 126 -8.73 -13.06 -23.12
C ILE A 126 -7.87 -11.84 -22.84
N HIS A 127 -8.36 -10.94 -22.00
CA HIS A 127 -7.81 -9.60 -21.82
C HIS A 127 -7.43 -9.35 -20.37
N TYR A 128 -6.28 -8.72 -20.15
CA TYR A 128 -5.94 -8.10 -18.87
C TYR A 128 -6.23 -6.61 -18.95
N ILE A 129 -7.07 -6.12 -18.05
CA ILE A 129 -7.35 -4.69 -17.87
C ILE A 129 -6.62 -4.22 -16.64
N LYS A 130 -5.69 -3.28 -16.83
CA LYS A 130 -4.91 -2.66 -15.75
C LYS A 130 -5.86 -1.98 -14.76
N PRO A 131 -5.84 -2.36 -13.48
CA PRO A 131 -6.55 -1.62 -12.45
C PRO A 131 -6.09 -0.16 -12.41
N LYS A 132 -6.96 0.77 -12.01
CA LYS A 132 -6.65 2.20 -11.94
C LYS A 132 -5.34 2.48 -11.18
N PHE A 133 -5.14 1.81 -10.04
CA PHE A 133 -3.94 1.97 -9.24
C PHE A 133 -2.65 1.55 -9.98
N ARG A 134 -2.71 0.45 -10.76
CA ARG A 134 -1.60 0.00 -11.61
C ARG A 134 -1.28 1.03 -12.69
N LEU A 135 -2.30 1.56 -13.36
CA LEU A 135 -2.16 2.61 -14.37
C LEU A 135 -1.54 3.88 -13.78
N ASP A 136 -2.01 4.32 -12.62
CA ASP A 136 -1.50 5.50 -11.93
C ASP A 136 -0.01 5.30 -11.53
N PHE A 137 0.37 4.09 -11.08
CA PHE A 137 1.76 3.71 -10.81
C PHE A 137 2.66 3.76 -12.06
N ASP A 138 2.23 3.16 -13.17
CA ASP A 138 3.01 3.13 -14.42
C ASP A 138 3.18 4.54 -15.00
N ASN A 139 2.12 5.35 -14.99
CA ASN A 139 2.15 6.74 -15.42
C ASN A 139 3.10 7.59 -14.55
N ASN A 140 3.10 7.37 -13.24
CA ASN A 140 4.01 8.06 -12.33
C ASN A 140 5.47 7.67 -12.62
N ASN A 141 5.75 6.39 -12.86
CA ASN A 141 7.10 5.93 -13.21
C ASN A 141 7.58 6.52 -14.54
N LEU A 142 6.73 6.54 -15.57
CA LEU A 142 7.04 7.16 -16.85
C LEU A 142 7.30 8.66 -16.71
N LYS A 143 6.44 9.36 -15.97
CA LYS A 143 6.54 10.82 -15.76
C LYS A 143 7.84 11.21 -15.04
N TYR A 144 8.30 10.40 -14.10
CA TYR A 144 9.48 10.70 -13.26
C TYR A 144 10.71 9.84 -13.57
N ASN A 145 10.69 9.08 -14.68
CA ASN A 145 11.76 8.17 -15.10
C ASN A 145 12.23 7.22 -13.98
N LEU A 146 11.27 6.56 -13.31
CA LEU A 146 11.54 5.67 -12.18
C LEU A 146 11.58 4.21 -12.62
N GLU A 147 12.63 3.50 -12.19
CA GLU A 147 12.76 2.05 -12.37
C GLU A 147 12.38 1.31 -11.09
N ALA A 148 11.08 1.31 -10.78
CA ALA A 148 10.59 0.77 -9.52
C ALA A 148 10.92 -0.72 -9.29
N LYS A 149 11.09 -1.49 -10.36
CA LYS A 149 11.48 -2.90 -10.28
C LYS A 149 12.89 -3.13 -9.75
N ASN A 150 13.74 -2.11 -9.79
CA ASN A 150 15.11 -2.17 -9.27
C ASN A 150 15.18 -1.84 -7.77
N ILE A 151 14.05 -1.50 -7.14
CA ILE A 151 13.92 -1.37 -5.69
C ILE A 151 13.88 -2.77 -5.08
N ILE A 152 15.00 -3.50 -5.11
CA ILE A 152 15.09 -4.75 -4.37
C ILE A 152 15.36 -4.36 -2.91
N PRO A 153 14.58 -4.87 -1.93
CA PRO A 153 14.80 -4.55 -0.52
C PRO A 153 16.24 -4.86 -0.03
N SER A 154 16.95 -5.79 -0.67
CA SER A 154 18.37 -6.08 -0.40
C SER A 154 19.34 -4.94 -0.75
N GLN A 155 18.94 -3.99 -1.61
CA GLN A 155 19.69 -2.78 -1.92
C GLN A 155 19.36 -1.63 -0.94
N ILE A 156 18.44 -1.85 -0.01
CA ILE A 156 17.85 -0.84 0.85
C ILE A 156 17.93 -1.29 2.31
N SER A 157 19.13 -1.33 2.85
CA SER A 157 19.36 -1.42 4.29
C SER A 157 20.35 -0.33 4.66
N PHE A 158 20.02 0.49 5.67
CA PHE A 158 20.99 1.45 6.15
C PHE A 158 21.03 1.50 7.66
N GLY A 159 22.19 1.21 8.25
CA GLY A 159 22.51 1.51 9.64
C GLY A 159 21.85 0.61 10.70
N THR A 160 21.91 1.07 11.94
CA THR A 160 21.50 0.32 13.14
C THR A 160 20.50 1.07 14.01
N LYS A 161 20.26 2.37 13.73
CA LYS A 161 19.37 3.21 14.54
C LYS A 161 17.91 3.00 14.17
N ASN A 162 17.05 3.02 15.18
CA ASN A 162 15.60 3.11 15.04
C ASN A 162 15.15 4.50 15.48
N ILE A 163 14.53 5.26 14.58
CA ILE A 163 14.13 6.67 14.84
C ILE A 163 12.62 6.82 14.82
N GLY A 164 12.07 7.48 15.84
CA GLY A 164 10.64 7.81 15.91
C GLY A 164 10.30 9.10 15.17
N ILE A 165 9.13 9.16 14.54
CA ILE A 165 8.45 10.37 14.08
C ILE A 165 7.15 10.47 14.86
N LEU A 166 7.06 11.45 15.77
CA LEU A 166 5.87 11.73 16.56
C LEU A 166 5.09 12.89 15.94
N LEU A 167 3.89 12.62 15.44
CA LEU A 167 3.04 13.59 14.76
C LEU A 167 2.13 14.31 15.76
N ILE A 168 2.36 15.61 15.96
CA ILE A 168 1.56 16.48 16.85
C ILE A 168 1.13 17.81 16.20
N GLY A 169 1.34 17.97 14.89
CA GLY A 169 1.08 19.22 14.14
C GLY A 169 -0.38 19.48 13.77
N GLY A 170 -1.29 18.54 14.02
CA GLY A 170 -2.70 18.68 13.66
C GLY A 170 -3.35 19.91 14.30
N PHE A 171 -4.32 20.50 13.61
CA PHE A 171 -5.03 21.70 14.11
C PHE A 171 -6.24 21.38 15.01
N GLY A 172 -6.57 20.10 15.21
CA GLY A 172 -7.62 19.70 16.17
C GLY A 172 -9.03 20.17 15.80
N THR A 173 -9.33 20.42 14.52
CA THR A 173 -10.60 21.02 14.05
C THR A 173 -11.88 20.30 14.49
N ARG A 174 -11.78 19.03 14.92
CA ARG A 174 -12.90 18.19 15.41
C ARG A 174 -13.05 18.17 16.94
N PHE A 175 -12.19 18.86 17.68
CA PHE A 175 -12.10 18.76 19.14
C PHE A 175 -12.70 20.00 19.82
N ASP A 176 -12.22 21.19 19.46
CA ASP A 176 -12.78 22.52 19.78
C ASP A 176 -11.87 23.56 19.10
N ASN A 177 -12.42 24.59 18.44
CA ASN A 177 -11.60 25.60 17.74
C ASN A 177 -10.66 26.38 18.68
N ASN A 178 -10.97 26.41 19.98
CA ASN A 178 -10.20 27.16 20.97
C ASN A 178 -9.17 26.30 21.73
N ILE A 179 -9.16 24.98 21.57
CA ILE A 179 -8.28 24.08 22.32
C ILE A 179 -7.27 23.43 21.37
N LYS A 180 -5.99 23.73 21.58
CA LYS A 180 -4.88 23.02 20.92
C LYS A 180 -4.82 21.60 21.47
N LYS A 181 -5.56 20.68 20.86
CA LYS A 181 -5.72 19.32 21.34
C LYS A 181 -4.40 18.59 21.64
N GLN A 182 -3.36 18.78 20.83
CA GLN A 182 -2.03 18.19 21.09
C GLN A 182 -1.45 18.57 22.46
N LEU A 183 -1.89 19.68 23.04
CA LEU A 183 -1.47 20.21 24.34
C LEU A 183 -2.54 19.98 25.43
N TYR A 184 -3.66 19.35 25.08
CA TYR A 184 -4.66 18.95 26.06
C TYR A 184 -4.04 18.02 27.10
N LYS A 185 -4.37 18.24 28.37
CA LYS A 185 -3.76 17.52 29.49
C LYS A 185 -4.72 16.44 30.00
N ILE A 186 -4.20 15.22 30.11
CA ILE A 186 -4.82 14.13 30.89
C ILE A 186 -3.99 14.02 32.16
N ASP A 187 -4.61 14.10 33.33
CA ASP A 187 -3.94 14.11 34.63
C ASP A 187 -2.78 15.12 34.70
N SER A 188 -3.05 16.36 34.27
CA SER A 188 -2.07 17.45 34.19
C SER A 188 -0.90 17.25 33.20
N THR A 189 -0.85 16.12 32.50
CA THR A 189 0.21 15.79 31.53
C THR A 189 -0.29 15.97 30.10
N PRO A 190 0.39 16.75 29.24
CA PRO A 190 -0.01 16.91 27.84
C PRO A 190 -0.09 15.56 27.11
N LEU A 191 -1.14 15.36 26.32
CA LEU A 191 -1.49 14.09 25.68
C LEU A 191 -0.32 13.41 24.97
N PHE A 192 0.43 14.19 24.19
CA PHE A 192 1.55 13.65 23.40
C PHE A 192 2.73 13.16 24.26
N ILE A 193 2.84 13.59 25.51
CA ILE A 193 3.94 13.21 26.41
C ILE A 193 3.86 11.74 26.77
N TYR A 194 2.65 11.18 26.89
CA TYR A 194 2.45 9.74 27.10
C TYR A 194 3.09 8.93 25.96
N SER A 195 2.75 9.27 24.72
CA SER A 195 3.36 8.66 23.53
C SER A 195 4.87 8.92 23.45
N LEU A 196 5.32 10.14 23.70
CA LEU A 196 6.73 10.52 23.61
C LEU A 196 7.59 9.69 24.57
N LYS A 197 7.17 9.52 25.82
CA LYS A 197 7.88 8.72 26.84
C LYS A 197 8.07 7.27 26.39
N ILE A 198 7.07 6.67 25.73
CA ILE A 198 7.19 5.33 25.18
C ILE A 198 8.22 5.29 24.04
N LEU A 199 8.20 6.27 23.13
CA LEU A 199 9.13 6.32 22.00
C LEU A 199 10.59 6.52 22.45
N ILE A 200 10.87 7.46 23.36
CA ILE A 200 12.25 7.75 23.82
C ILE A 200 12.86 6.65 24.69
N ASN A 201 12.04 5.74 25.23
CA ASN A 201 12.49 4.57 25.97
C ASN A 201 12.81 3.40 25.04
N THR A 202 12.25 3.39 23.84
CA THR A 202 12.33 2.24 22.91
C THR A 202 13.13 2.52 21.64
N LEU A 203 13.45 3.79 21.36
CA LEU A 203 14.11 4.24 20.12
C LEU A 203 15.35 5.09 20.44
N ASP A 204 16.27 5.16 19.46
CA ASP A 204 17.52 5.91 19.60
C ASP A 204 17.29 7.42 19.61
N SER A 205 16.38 7.89 18.74
CA SER A 205 16.06 9.30 18.59
C SER A 205 14.57 9.48 18.25
N VAL A 206 14.01 10.65 18.55
CA VAL A 206 12.62 10.99 18.17
C VAL A 206 12.55 12.37 17.52
N VAL A 207 11.94 12.43 16.34
CA VAL A 207 11.60 13.65 15.62
C VAL A 207 10.13 13.98 15.86
N ILE A 208 9.88 15.08 16.55
CA ILE A 208 8.54 15.61 16.81
C ILE A 208 8.18 16.59 15.70
N VAL A 209 7.08 16.31 15.01
CA VAL A 209 6.54 17.21 13.98
C VAL A 209 5.35 17.97 14.57
N THR A 210 5.55 19.26 14.82
CA THR A 210 4.53 20.18 15.36
C THR A 210 4.19 21.29 14.37
N ASN A 211 3.35 22.25 14.74
CA ASN A 211 3.12 23.47 13.96
C ASN A 211 3.78 24.68 14.64
N SER A 212 3.98 25.77 13.89
CA SER A 212 4.65 26.98 14.40
C SER A 212 3.93 27.59 15.60
N LYS A 213 2.59 27.51 15.65
CA LYS A 213 1.75 28.01 16.76
C LYS A 213 1.94 27.25 18.08
N CYS A 214 2.46 26.03 18.05
CA CYS A 214 2.71 25.19 19.23
C CYS A 214 4.19 25.03 19.54
N LEU A 215 5.10 25.50 18.67
CA LEU A 215 6.53 25.24 18.78
C LEU A 215 7.12 25.66 20.13
N SER A 216 6.86 26.89 20.57
CA SER A 216 7.41 27.41 21.82
C SER A 216 6.94 26.60 23.03
N GLU A 217 5.65 26.33 23.10
CA GLU A 217 5.03 25.57 24.20
C GLU A 217 5.52 24.12 24.25
N VAL A 218 5.66 23.46 23.10
CA VAL A 218 6.24 22.10 23.00
C VAL A 218 7.69 22.09 23.49
N LYS A 219 8.50 23.09 23.10
CA LYS A 219 9.89 23.22 23.57
C LYS A 219 9.97 23.40 25.08
N GLU A 220 9.10 24.24 25.64
CA GLU A 220 9.05 24.48 27.09
C GLU A 220 8.66 23.20 27.86
N ILE A 221 7.61 22.50 27.41
CA ILE A 221 7.18 21.24 28.02
C ILE A 221 8.31 20.21 28.04
N ILE A 222 9.01 20.03 26.91
CA ILE A 222 10.12 19.07 26.80
C ILE A 222 11.28 19.46 27.71
N LYS A 223 11.62 20.76 27.78
CA LYS A 223 12.71 21.26 28.62
C LYS A 223 12.42 21.10 30.11
N MET A 224 11.15 21.23 30.52
CA MET A 224 10.74 21.10 31.92
C MET A 224 10.67 19.65 32.41
N ASP A 225 10.52 18.67 31.52
CA ASP A 225 10.55 17.25 31.88
C ASP A 225 11.99 16.72 31.88
N TYR A 226 12.53 16.46 33.08
CA TYR A 226 13.90 15.98 33.28
C TYR A 226 14.23 14.69 32.52
N ILE A 227 13.24 13.79 32.34
CA ILE A 227 13.44 12.53 31.61
C ILE A 227 13.66 12.82 30.12
N LEU A 228 12.93 13.80 29.57
CA LEU A 228 12.98 14.15 28.16
C LEU A 228 14.22 14.97 27.80
N ASN A 229 14.69 15.84 28.69
CA ASN A 229 15.75 16.80 28.40
C ASN A 229 17.13 16.15 28.14
N ASN A 230 17.33 14.90 28.56
CA ASN A 230 18.58 14.15 28.34
C ASN A 230 18.52 13.18 27.13
N LYS A 231 17.46 13.27 26.31
CA LYS A 231 17.21 12.35 25.19
C LYS A 231 17.41 13.03 23.83
N GLU A 232 17.69 12.24 22.80
CA GLU A 232 17.92 12.73 21.43
C GLU A 232 16.58 13.10 20.76
N ILE A 233 16.02 14.25 21.13
CA ILE A 233 14.73 14.76 20.63
C ILE A 233 14.95 15.94 19.69
N PHE A 234 14.34 15.87 18.51
CA PHE A 234 14.35 16.94 17.52
C PHE A 234 12.94 17.44 17.29
N ILE A 235 12.78 18.74 17.05
CA ILE A 235 11.47 19.35 16.81
C ILE A 235 11.51 20.08 15.48
N VAL A 236 10.60 19.72 14.59
CA VAL A 236 10.41 20.32 13.27
C VAL A 236 8.97 20.82 13.13
N THR A 237 8.76 21.80 12.24
CA THR A 237 7.47 22.45 12.04
C THR A 237 6.87 22.10 10.69
N ASN A 238 5.57 21.81 10.67
CA ASN A 238 4.72 21.75 9.47
C ASN A 238 3.41 22.52 9.73
N ASP A 239 3.13 23.52 8.90
CA ASP A 239 1.93 24.36 8.99
C ASP A 239 0.85 24.03 7.95
N ILE A 240 1.07 23.01 7.09
CA ILE A 240 0.14 22.64 6.01
C ILE A 240 -1.11 21.91 6.54
N GLY A 241 -1.03 21.32 7.75
CA GLY A 241 -2.18 20.66 8.39
C GLY A 241 -2.55 19.29 7.80
N ASP A 242 -1.65 18.67 7.04
CA ASP A 242 -1.84 17.35 6.44
C ASP A 242 -0.90 16.31 7.08
N ARG A 243 -1.43 15.12 7.37
CA ARG A 243 -0.68 14.05 8.06
C ARG A 243 0.48 13.55 7.21
N LEU A 244 0.28 13.37 5.90
CA LEU A 244 1.30 12.88 4.99
C LEU A 244 2.39 13.94 4.82
N GLU A 245 2.04 15.22 4.73
CA GLU A 245 3.04 16.30 4.72
C GLU A 245 3.87 16.33 6.01
N SER A 246 3.25 16.10 7.18
CA SER A 246 4.00 15.99 8.43
C SER A 246 4.94 14.79 8.46
N ILE A 247 4.55 13.65 7.88
CA ILE A 247 5.43 12.50 7.72
C ILE A 247 6.60 12.86 6.79
N ASP A 248 6.34 13.53 5.66
CA ASP A 248 7.37 13.95 4.71
C ASP A 248 8.42 14.86 5.36
N VAL A 249 7.97 15.86 6.14
CA VAL A 249 8.86 16.76 6.89
C VAL A 249 9.74 15.98 7.87
N GLY A 250 9.17 15.00 8.57
CA GLY A 250 9.92 14.12 9.46
C GLY A 250 10.95 13.26 8.72
N LEU A 251 10.55 12.62 7.62
CA LEU A 251 11.44 11.81 6.78
C LEU A 251 12.57 12.65 6.18
N ASN A 252 12.27 13.85 5.67
CA ASN A 252 13.25 14.76 5.11
C ASN A 252 14.28 15.20 6.16
N PHE A 253 13.83 15.47 7.40
CA PHE A 253 14.74 15.74 8.51
C PHE A 253 15.67 14.55 8.76
N ILE A 254 15.11 13.34 8.85
CA ILE A 254 15.91 12.12 9.10
C ILE A 254 16.92 11.91 7.96
N THR A 255 16.49 12.00 6.71
CA THR A 255 17.37 11.90 5.53
C THR A 255 18.49 12.92 5.57
N LYS A 256 18.22 14.16 5.99
CA LYS A 256 19.22 15.22 6.04
C LYS A 256 20.27 15.03 7.14
N TYR A 257 19.87 14.56 8.33
CA TYR A 257 20.74 14.56 9.50
C TYR A 257 21.25 13.18 9.93
N PHE A 258 20.63 12.10 9.47
CA PHE A 258 20.94 10.73 9.87
C PHE A 258 21.22 9.79 8.69
N SER A 259 21.22 10.29 7.45
CA SER A 259 21.32 9.43 6.26
C SER A 259 22.49 8.44 6.37
N LYS A 260 22.17 7.17 6.11
CA LYS A 260 23.01 5.96 6.21
C LYS A 260 23.08 5.26 7.57
N ASN A 261 22.58 5.85 8.66
CA ASN A 261 22.60 5.24 10.00
C ASN A 261 21.25 4.71 10.51
N VAL A 262 20.16 4.90 9.75
CA VAL A 262 18.78 4.63 10.20
C VAL A 262 18.21 3.37 9.55
N LEU A 263 18.04 2.32 10.34
CA LEU A 263 17.53 1.03 9.89
C LEU A 263 16.02 1.10 9.70
N ASN A 264 15.34 1.46 10.79
CA ASN A 264 13.89 1.55 10.82
C ASN A 264 13.45 2.92 11.30
N PHE A 265 12.24 3.29 10.92
CA PHE A 265 11.54 4.37 11.57
C PHE A 265 10.25 3.85 12.22
N ILE A 266 9.77 4.60 13.23
CA ILE A 266 8.44 4.44 13.79
C ILE A 266 7.64 5.70 13.53
N ILE A 267 6.49 5.64 12.85
CA ILE A 267 5.54 6.77 12.81
C ILE A 267 4.47 6.54 13.85
N HIS A 268 4.22 7.54 14.68
CA HIS A 268 3.16 7.48 15.67
C HIS A 268 2.39 8.80 15.81
N ASP A 269 1.08 8.69 15.94
CA ASP A 269 0.20 9.83 16.18
C ASP A 269 0.24 10.17 17.68
N GLY A 270 0.63 11.39 18.04
CA GLY A 270 0.64 11.81 19.46
C GLY A 270 -0.74 11.91 20.11
N SER A 271 -1.81 11.71 19.33
CA SER A 271 -3.18 11.57 19.83
C SER A 271 -3.57 10.13 20.16
N ARG A 272 -2.64 9.16 20.15
CA ARG A 272 -2.83 7.76 20.59
C ARG A 272 -1.97 7.49 21.85
N PRO A 273 -2.31 8.06 23.01
CA PRO A 273 -1.43 8.09 24.19
C PRO A 273 -1.24 6.74 24.89
N PHE A 274 -2.13 5.75 24.69
CA PHE A 274 -2.19 4.52 25.49
C PHE A 274 -1.35 3.37 24.96
N ILE A 275 -0.43 3.67 24.03
CA ILE A 275 0.54 2.70 23.59
C ILE A 275 1.49 2.34 24.74
N LYS A 276 2.21 1.23 24.57
CA LYS A 276 3.13 0.66 25.56
C LYS A 276 4.40 0.27 24.84
N GLU A 277 5.52 0.20 25.55
CA GLU A 277 6.83 -0.15 24.98
C GLU A 277 6.78 -1.45 24.17
N LYS A 278 6.06 -2.47 24.69
CA LYS A 278 5.83 -3.74 23.98
C LYS A 278 5.27 -3.58 22.57
N HIS A 279 4.48 -2.54 22.30
CA HIS A 279 3.91 -2.32 20.97
C HIS A 279 5.00 -1.92 19.98
N ILE A 280 5.96 -1.09 20.41
CA ILE A 280 7.09 -0.64 19.60
C ILE A 280 8.08 -1.79 19.41
N SER A 281 8.46 -2.46 20.50
CA SER A 281 9.39 -3.60 20.45
C SER A 281 8.87 -4.74 19.57
N ASN A 282 7.56 -5.02 19.62
CA ASN A 282 6.95 -6.03 18.75
C ASN A 282 7.09 -5.66 17.26
N LEU A 283 6.76 -4.42 16.88
CA LEU A 283 6.88 -3.98 15.49
C LEU A 283 8.33 -4.05 14.98
N LEU A 284 9.29 -3.60 15.79
CA LEU A 284 10.73 -3.69 15.46
C LEU A 284 11.21 -5.14 15.34
N SER A 285 10.68 -6.04 16.18
CA SER A 285 11.05 -7.46 16.14
C SER A 285 10.52 -8.19 14.89
N ILE A 286 9.47 -7.65 14.28
CA ILE A 286 8.83 -8.14 13.06
C ILE A 286 9.55 -7.60 11.82
N VAL A 287 9.91 -6.31 11.80
CA VAL A 287 10.61 -5.66 10.66
C VAL A 287 12.09 -6.02 10.69
N LYS A 288 12.38 -7.23 10.20
CA LYS A 288 13.71 -7.80 10.03
C LYS A 288 13.67 -8.85 8.92
N ASP A 289 14.84 -9.30 8.51
CA ASP A 289 15.01 -10.34 7.48
C ASP A 289 14.29 -9.96 6.17
N ASP A 290 13.14 -10.58 5.89
CA ASP A 290 12.35 -10.40 4.67
C ASP A 290 11.12 -9.49 4.84
N ILE A 291 10.81 -9.02 6.06
CA ILE A 291 9.64 -8.19 6.34
C ILE A 291 10.09 -6.73 6.48
N PHE A 292 9.53 -5.85 5.65
CA PHE A 292 9.98 -4.45 5.56
C PHE A 292 9.02 -3.44 6.18
N TYR A 293 7.83 -3.90 6.58
CA TYR A 293 6.78 -3.04 7.11
C TYR A 293 5.91 -3.82 8.08
N SER A 294 5.55 -3.17 9.20
CA SER A 294 4.56 -3.69 10.11
C SER A 294 3.69 -2.59 10.68
N GLN A 295 2.41 -2.90 10.90
CA GLN A 295 1.43 -1.93 11.39
C GLN A 295 0.33 -2.63 12.21
N TYR A 296 -0.15 -1.96 13.25
CA TYR A 296 -1.33 -2.44 13.98
C TYR A 296 -2.63 -2.10 13.26
N TYR A 297 -3.64 -2.94 13.42
CA TYR A 297 -5.01 -2.67 12.98
C TYR A 297 -6.04 -3.05 14.05
N LEU A 298 -7.25 -2.53 13.92
CA LEU A 298 -8.44 -2.90 14.69
C LEU A 298 -9.52 -3.44 13.75
N ASN A 299 -10.34 -4.35 14.25
CA ASN A 299 -11.57 -4.75 13.58
C ASN A 299 -12.62 -3.67 13.78
N LEU A 300 -13.45 -3.43 12.77
CA LEU A 300 -14.57 -2.50 12.87
C LEU A 300 -15.74 -3.19 13.61
N THR A 301 -16.32 -2.50 14.59
CA THR A 301 -17.44 -3.03 15.39
C THR A 301 -18.78 -2.42 15.03
N ASN A 302 -18.78 -1.22 14.45
CA ASN A 302 -19.99 -0.49 14.11
C ASN A 302 -20.46 -0.86 12.70
N GLY A 303 -21.75 -0.66 12.43
CA GLY A 303 -22.28 -0.78 11.06
C GLY A 303 -21.65 0.27 10.15
N LEU A 304 -21.35 -0.14 8.91
CA LEU A 304 -20.76 0.72 7.90
C LEU A 304 -21.69 0.79 6.69
N LEU A 305 -21.74 1.96 6.08
CA LEU A 305 -22.37 2.17 4.77
C LEU A 305 -21.38 2.92 3.90
N LYS A 306 -21.27 2.52 2.63
CA LYS A 306 -20.54 3.30 1.64
C LYS A 306 -21.47 4.38 1.11
N CYS A 307 -21.09 5.64 1.34
CA CYS A 307 -21.84 6.80 0.88
C CYS A 307 -21.35 7.22 -0.51
N ASN A 308 -22.26 7.25 -1.49
CA ASN A 308 -22.02 7.74 -2.84
C ASN A 308 -22.97 8.92 -3.11
N ASN A 309 -22.55 10.12 -2.70
CA ASN A 309 -23.32 11.37 -2.73
C ASN A 309 -24.69 11.28 -2.04
N GLU A 310 -25.70 10.74 -2.73
CA GLU A 310 -27.09 10.66 -2.28
C GLU A 310 -27.55 9.21 -1.99
N ASN A 311 -26.74 8.21 -2.35
CA ASN A 311 -27.05 6.80 -2.13
C ASN A 311 -26.14 6.18 -1.06
N TYR A 312 -26.69 5.20 -0.35
CA TYR A 312 -25.96 4.40 0.64
C TYR A 312 -25.96 2.94 0.20
N GLU A 313 -24.77 2.36 0.10
CA GLU A 313 -24.56 0.95 -0.22
C GLU A 313 -24.21 0.20 1.06
N GLU A 314 -24.89 -0.92 1.30
CA GLU A 314 -24.51 -1.85 2.36
C GLU A 314 -23.11 -2.39 2.09
N VAL A 315 -22.31 -2.47 3.15
CA VAL A 315 -20.98 -3.07 3.12
C VAL A 315 -20.87 -4.09 4.24
N ASP A 316 -20.25 -5.23 3.93
CA ASP A 316 -19.86 -6.18 4.97
C ASP A 316 -18.66 -5.59 5.71
N ARG A 317 -18.85 -5.21 6.98
CA ARG A 317 -17.79 -4.59 7.78
C ARG A 317 -16.60 -5.53 8.02
N ASP A 318 -16.82 -6.85 7.94
CA ASP A 318 -15.77 -7.84 8.23
C ASP A 318 -14.72 -7.88 7.10
N ASP A 319 -15.02 -7.29 5.94
CA ASP A 319 -14.07 -7.04 4.85
C ASP A 319 -13.15 -5.83 5.09
N PHE A 320 -13.37 -5.07 6.17
CA PHE A 320 -12.66 -3.83 6.46
C PHE A 320 -11.95 -3.86 7.81
N ILE A 321 -10.81 -3.17 7.86
CA ILE A 321 -10.01 -2.99 9.06
C ILE A 321 -9.65 -1.51 9.24
N GLU A 322 -9.54 -1.06 10.49
CA GLU A 322 -8.99 0.26 10.82
C GLU A 322 -7.48 0.14 11.06
N ILE A 323 -6.69 0.72 10.16
CA ILE A 323 -5.24 0.80 10.35
C ILE A 323 -4.88 1.86 11.41
N CYS A 324 -3.92 1.53 12.27
CA CYS A 324 -3.54 2.33 13.45
C CYS A 324 -2.06 2.72 13.41
N THR A 325 -1.65 3.63 14.29
CA THR A 325 -0.23 3.82 14.62
C THR A 325 0.02 3.29 16.05
N PRO A 326 1.23 2.84 16.40
CA PRO A 326 2.50 2.98 15.68
C PRO A 326 2.61 2.13 14.41
N ILE A 327 3.40 2.63 13.46
CA ILE A 327 3.79 1.96 12.22
C ILE A 327 5.31 1.81 12.25
N CYS A 328 5.84 0.66 11.85
CA CYS A 328 7.27 0.45 11.63
C CYS A 328 7.55 0.15 10.16
N GLY A 329 8.60 0.75 9.61
CA GLY A 329 9.08 0.40 8.28
C GLY A 329 10.58 0.55 8.17
N ASN A 330 11.18 -0.26 7.29
CA ASN A 330 12.55 -0.04 6.86
C ASN A 330 12.67 1.37 6.27
N PHE A 331 13.66 2.13 6.75
CA PHE A 331 13.75 3.55 6.46
C PHE A 331 13.98 3.82 4.96
N GLY A 332 14.92 3.10 4.34
CA GLY A 332 15.23 3.35 2.94
C GLY A 332 14.05 3.02 2.03
N LEU A 333 13.33 1.91 2.29
CA LEU A 333 12.20 1.50 1.46
C LEU A 333 11.08 2.51 1.62
N PHE A 334 10.73 2.83 2.86
CA PHE A 334 9.63 3.74 3.13
C PHE A 334 9.94 5.15 2.63
N SER A 335 11.16 5.66 2.83
CA SER A 335 11.57 6.95 2.28
C SER A 335 11.47 6.97 0.75
N PHE A 336 11.88 5.89 0.08
CA PHE A 336 11.73 5.76 -1.36
C PHE A 336 10.26 5.80 -1.78
N LEU A 337 9.41 4.95 -1.19
CA LEU A 337 8.00 4.84 -1.56
C LEU A 337 7.28 6.16 -1.29
N PHE A 338 7.55 6.78 -0.14
CA PHE A 338 6.94 8.03 0.24
C PHE A 338 7.30 9.15 -0.73
N SER A 339 8.60 9.30 -1.01
CA SER A 339 9.13 10.34 -1.91
C SER A 339 8.67 10.20 -3.36
N ASN A 340 8.27 9.00 -3.79
CA ASN A 340 7.94 8.73 -5.19
C ASN A 340 6.46 8.49 -5.46
N TYR A 341 5.66 8.10 -4.46
CA TYR A 341 4.28 7.67 -4.68
C TYR A 341 3.25 8.21 -3.67
N ILE A 342 3.68 8.81 -2.56
CA ILE A 342 2.76 9.25 -1.48
C ILE A 342 2.81 10.76 -1.26
N LYS A 343 3.99 11.38 -1.39
CA LYS A 343 4.11 12.84 -1.30
C LYS A 343 3.23 13.53 -2.34
N LYS A 344 2.69 14.70 -2.00
CA LYS A 344 1.58 15.33 -2.72
C LYS A 344 1.81 15.49 -4.23
N GLU A 345 3.01 15.84 -4.67
CA GLU A 345 3.30 16.06 -6.10
C GLU A 345 3.30 14.77 -6.93
N ARG A 346 3.44 13.61 -6.27
CA ARG A 346 3.57 12.28 -6.90
C ARG A 346 2.56 11.27 -6.34
N ARG A 347 1.53 11.74 -5.64
CA ARG A 347 0.62 10.90 -4.87
C ARG A 347 -0.25 10.04 -5.78
N ILE A 348 -0.17 8.73 -5.60
CA ILE A 348 -1.07 7.74 -6.22
C ILE A 348 -1.84 6.92 -5.18
N CYS A 349 -1.41 6.95 -3.93
CA CYS A 349 -2.10 6.34 -2.79
C CYS A 349 -1.91 7.17 -1.52
N TRP A 350 -2.71 6.86 -0.50
CA TRP A 350 -2.74 7.55 0.79
C TRP A 350 -2.05 6.77 1.90
N GLU A 351 -1.80 5.49 1.66
CA GLU A 351 -1.16 4.54 2.58
C GLU A 351 -0.17 3.69 1.79
N VAL A 352 0.82 3.11 2.47
CA VAL A 352 1.91 2.38 1.80
C VAL A 352 1.53 0.96 1.39
N ILE A 353 0.59 0.32 2.10
CA ILE A 353 0.23 -1.10 1.91
C ILE A 353 -0.11 -1.45 0.44
N PRO A 354 -0.93 -0.66 -0.29
CA PRO A 354 -1.21 -0.95 -1.70
C PRO A 354 0.05 -0.99 -2.59
N LEU A 355 1.06 -0.17 -2.29
CA LEU A 355 2.34 -0.21 -2.99
C LEU A 355 3.13 -1.47 -2.64
N LEU A 356 3.10 -1.90 -1.38
CA LEU A 356 3.77 -3.12 -0.94
C LEU A 356 3.18 -4.35 -1.63
N ASP A 357 1.85 -4.43 -1.70
CA ASP A 357 1.14 -5.50 -2.45
C ASP A 357 1.54 -5.49 -3.93
N LEU A 358 1.51 -4.31 -4.57
CA LEU A 358 1.87 -4.17 -5.98
C LEU A 358 3.32 -4.57 -6.27
N LEU A 359 4.24 -4.25 -5.36
CA LEU A 359 5.66 -4.57 -5.46
C LEU A 359 6.02 -5.96 -4.91
N LYS A 360 5.03 -6.74 -4.45
CA LYS A 360 5.21 -8.05 -3.81
C LYS A 360 6.18 -8.00 -2.60
N ILE A 361 6.20 -6.88 -1.87
CA ILE A 361 7.02 -6.69 -0.67
C ILE A 361 6.28 -7.25 0.54
N LYS A 362 6.94 -8.09 1.34
CA LYS A 362 6.33 -8.69 2.53
C LYS A 362 6.17 -7.66 3.64
N TYR A 363 5.01 -7.69 4.26
CA TYR A 363 4.64 -6.88 5.42
C TYR A 363 3.76 -7.68 6.37
N GLU A 364 3.59 -7.18 7.59
CA GLU A 364 2.73 -7.82 8.59
C GLU A 364 1.76 -6.83 9.23
N LEU A 365 0.49 -7.23 9.33
CA LEU A 365 -0.54 -6.47 10.05
C LEU A 365 -0.88 -7.20 11.34
N ILE A 366 -0.79 -6.50 12.47
CA ILE A 366 -1.01 -7.08 13.80
C ILE A 366 -2.33 -6.58 14.36
N LYS A 367 -3.22 -7.52 14.74
CA LYS A 367 -4.46 -7.16 15.42
C LYS A 367 -4.15 -6.57 16.80
N GLY A 368 -4.56 -5.34 17.03
CA GLY A 368 -4.40 -4.63 18.29
C GLY A 368 -5.65 -4.66 19.18
N SER A 369 -5.61 -3.84 20.23
CA SER A 369 -6.72 -3.63 21.16
C SER A 369 -7.13 -2.17 21.11
N SER A 370 -8.44 -1.90 21.07
CA SER A 370 -8.96 -0.53 21.11
C SER A 370 -8.45 0.22 22.35
N LYS A 371 -8.35 -0.45 23.50
CA LYS A 371 -7.84 0.15 24.75
C LYS A 371 -6.44 0.76 24.64
N SER A 372 -5.56 0.18 23.82
CA SER A 372 -4.18 0.69 23.67
C SER A 372 -3.96 1.50 22.42
N LEU A 373 -4.78 1.27 21.38
CA LEU A 373 -4.61 1.92 20.09
C LEU A 373 -5.58 3.06 19.85
N GLN A 374 -6.60 3.30 20.70
CA GLN A 374 -7.58 4.36 20.50
C GLN A 374 -6.91 5.70 20.19
N LYS A 375 -7.43 6.36 19.15
CA LYS A 375 -7.06 7.72 18.82
C LYS A 375 -8.05 8.64 19.50
N ILE A 376 -7.56 9.50 20.37
CA ILE A 376 -8.34 10.63 20.86
C ILE A 376 -8.58 11.52 19.65
N THR A 377 -9.84 11.78 19.30
CA THR A 377 -10.36 12.60 18.18
C THR A 377 -11.26 13.74 18.67
N THR A 378 -12.14 13.49 19.61
CA THR A 378 -13.13 14.40 20.22
C THR A 378 -12.92 14.55 21.73
N LYS A 379 -13.73 15.38 22.40
CA LYS A 379 -13.72 15.50 23.87
C LYS A 379 -14.28 14.24 24.54
N ASP A 380 -15.33 13.65 23.97
CA ASP A 380 -15.96 12.43 24.48
C ASP A 380 -14.95 11.28 24.59
N ASP A 381 -13.99 11.20 23.66
CA ASP A 381 -12.90 10.20 23.71
C ASP A 381 -12.04 10.28 24.99
N LEU A 382 -12.10 11.41 25.72
CA LEU A 382 -11.36 11.61 26.97
C LEU A 382 -12.17 11.27 28.22
N GLU A 383 -13.51 11.33 28.14
CA GLU A 383 -14.38 10.96 29.25
C GLU A 383 -14.30 9.46 29.55
N ASP A 384 -13.98 8.64 28.54
CA ASP A 384 -13.75 7.20 28.68
C ASP A 384 -12.37 6.83 29.28
N VAL A 385 -11.49 7.82 29.48
CA VAL A 385 -10.08 7.64 29.90
C VAL A 385 -9.85 8.02 31.36
N VAL A 386 -10.60 9.00 31.86
CA VAL A 386 -10.57 9.52 33.24
C VAL A 386 -11.58 8.76 34.08
#